data_AF-A0A842TJD2-F1
#
_entry.id   AF-A0A842TJD2-F1
#
_cell.length_a   1.000
_cell.length_b   1.000
_cell.length_c   1.000
_cell.angle_alpha   90.00
_cell.angle_beta   90.00
_cell.angle_gamma   90.00
#
_symmetry.space_group_name_H-M   'P 1'
#
loop_
_entity.id
_entity.type
_entity.pdbx_description
1 polymer ?
#
loop_
_entity_poly.entity_id
_entity_poly.type
_entity_poly.pdbx_seq_one_letter_code
_entity_poly.pdbx_strand_id
1 'polypeptide(L)'
;MKKENKLINNLKSENKNSIKSTLREIGDLDLKKAVKPIIELINSNDDEEIIDAAIWTLSRIANPKDLLPLLKSPNSFIKLNVIEALGRLKADELAINIRQFLHDKNPEIRSITAWSIGKMKDYGSYNKLINLIKNDPDSEVRNNAVWALGKLNKKESIDFLKDRLQSESDEIILYNIRDTIQSIESAHQLQPKLAFNDYVCFQQSIKCEKINKERLEFSDQNISIIIQLAKNCYKAKICSMRVKIKND
;
A
#
# COMPACT_ATOMS: atom_id res chain seq x y z
N MET A 1 -18.78 15.30 26.57
CA MET A 1 -18.23 16.61 27.01
C MET A 1 -17.36 16.56 28.27
N LYS A 2 -17.89 16.38 29.49
CA LYS A 2 -17.05 16.41 30.73
C LYS A 2 -15.94 15.35 30.74
N LYS A 3 -16.26 14.11 30.35
CA LYS A 3 -15.28 13.00 30.29
C LYS A 3 -14.16 13.27 29.28
N GLU A 4 -14.51 13.71 28.08
CA GLU A 4 -13.54 13.95 27.01
C GLU A 4 -12.60 15.12 27.32
N ASN A 5 -13.11 16.19 27.94
CA ASN A 5 -12.26 17.31 28.34
C ASN A 5 -11.31 16.90 29.47
N LYS A 6 -11.73 16.00 30.37
CA LYS A 6 -10.85 15.39 31.37
C LYS A 6 -9.73 14.59 30.71
N LEU A 7 -10.03 13.79 29.68
CA LEU A 7 -9.00 13.06 28.92
C LEU A 7 -8.01 14.00 28.26
N ILE A 8 -8.47 15.03 27.56
CA ILE A 8 -7.58 16.01 26.92
C ILE A 8 -6.69 16.72 27.95
N ASN A 9 -7.24 17.08 29.11
CA ASN A 9 -6.45 17.71 30.18
C ASN A 9 -5.40 16.77 30.77
N ASN A 10 -5.69 15.47 30.84
CA ASN A 10 -4.75 14.46 31.35
C ASN A 10 -3.51 14.27 30.46
N LEU A 11 -3.53 14.70 29.19
CA LEU A 11 -2.35 14.69 28.32
C LEU A 11 -1.21 15.59 28.86
N LYS A 12 -1.51 16.53 29.76
CA LYS A 12 -0.54 17.41 30.41
C LYS A 12 0.01 16.87 31.73
N SER A 13 -0.32 15.62 32.09
CA SER A 13 0.14 15.00 33.34
C SER A 13 1.65 14.76 33.32
N GLU A 14 2.33 14.93 34.44
CA GLU A 14 3.75 14.53 34.58
C GLU A 14 3.93 12.99 34.62
N ASN A 15 2.85 12.24 34.87
CA ASN A 15 2.90 10.79 34.94
C ASN A 15 2.78 10.16 33.54
N LYS A 16 3.88 9.61 33.03
CA LYS A 16 3.98 8.89 31.76
C LYS A 16 2.90 7.82 31.58
N ASN A 17 2.64 7.00 32.60
CA ASN A 17 1.63 5.95 32.53
C ASN A 17 0.21 6.52 32.42
N SER A 18 -0.05 7.67 33.06
CA SER A 18 -1.30 8.41 32.94
C SER A 18 -1.49 8.97 31.53
N ILE A 19 -0.44 9.53 30.92
CA ILE A 19 -0.48 10.00 29.52
C ILE A 19 -0.75 8.82 28.58
N LYS A 20 0.00 7.73 28.69
CA LYS A 20 -0.14 6.55 27.80
C LYS A 20 -1.53 5.90 27.92
N SER A 21 -2.08 5.77 29.12
CA SER A 21 -3.44 5.25 29.31
C SER A 21 -4.50 6.19 28.73
N THR A 22 -4.29 7.51 28.87
CA THR A 22 -5.15 8.54 28.28
C THR A 22 -5.12 8.50 26.75
N LEU A 23 -3.94 8.37 26.14
CA LEU A 23 -3.77 8.23 24.69
C LEU A 23 -4.51 7.00 24.16
N ARG A 24 -4.38 5.86 24.84
CA ARG A 24 -5.13 4.64 24.50
C ARG A 24 -6.64 4.87 24.55
N GLU A 25 -7.15 5.45 25.63
CA GLU A 25 -8.58 5.71 25.78
C GLU A 25 -9.09 6.71 24.72
N ILE A 26 -8.30 7.73 24.38
CA ILE A 26 -8.59 8.66 23.28
C ILE A 26 -8.72 7.92 21.94
N GLY A 27 -7.79 7.00 21.65
CA GLY A 27 -7.82 6.18 20.44
C GLY A 27 -9.03 5.24 20.38
N ASP A 28 -9.39 4.64 21.52
CA ASP A 28 -10.53 3.71 21.62
C ASP A 28 -11.89 4.42 21.50
N LEU A 29 -11.96 5.70 21.88
CA LEU A 29 -13.14 6.55 21.72
C LEU A 29 -13.20 7.27 20.37
N ASP A 30 -12.20 7.07 19.50
CA ASP A 30 -12.01 7.83 18.25
C ASP A 30 -12.17 9.35 18.43
N LEU A 31 -11.55 9.89 19.49
CA LEU A 31 -11.81 11.26 19.91
C LEU A 31 -11.07 12.28 19.01
N LYS A 32 -11.62 12.58 17.84
CA LYS A 32 -11.04 13.49 16.82
C LYS A 32 -10.62 14.86 17.36
N LYS A 33 -11.36 15.41 18.34
CA LYS A 33 -11.00 16.70 18.96
C LYS A 33 -9.69 16.69 19.75
N ALA A 34 -9.13 15.51 20.04
CA ALA A 34 -7.83 15.35 20.68
C ALA A 34 -6.64 15.42 19.72
N VAL A 35 -6.86 15.46 18.38
CA VAL A 35 -5.78 15.50 17.39
C VAL A 35 -4.81 16.66 17.65
N LYS A 36 -5.30 17.89 17.78
CA LYS A 36 -4.46 19.06 18.05
C LYS A 36 -3.74 18.96 19.41
N PRO A 37 -4.42 18.65 20.53
CA PRO A 37 -3.75 18.40 21.81
C PRO A 37 -2.65 17.32 21.76
N ILE A 38 -2.84 16.26 20.98
CA ILE A 38 -1.82 15.20 20.84
C ILE A 38 -0.62 15.69 20.01
N ILE A 39 -0.86 16.49 18.96
CA ILE A 39 0.24 17.13 18.20
C ILE A 39 1.03 18.10 19.10
N GLU A 40 0.36 18.86 19.96
CA GLU A 40 1.03 19.72 20.94
C GLU A 40 1.87 18.89 21.91
N LEU A 41 1.34 17.79 22.44
CA LEU A 41 2.06 16.85 23.29
C LEU A 41 3.33 16.30 22.61
N ILE A 42 3.25 15.90 21.34
CA ILE A 42 4.41 15.38 20.58
C ILE A 42 5.50 16.45 20.45
N ASN A 43 5.13 17.71 20.22
CA ASN A 43 6.11 18.77 20.00
C ASN A 43 6.74 19.30 21.30
N SER A 44 6.10 19.08 22.45
CA SER A 44 6.55 19.58 23.75
C SER A 44 7.10 18.49 24.67
N ASN A 45 7.37 17.30 24.14
CA ASN A 45 7.80 16.14 24.92
C ASN A 45 8.94 15.42 24.21
N ASP A 46 9.95 15.00 24.98
CA ASP A 46 11.13 14.30 24.48
C ASP A 46 11.13 12.79 24.84
N ASP A 47 10.12 12.31 25.57
CA ASP A 47 9.98 10.90 25.90
C ASP A 47 9.48 10.11 24.68
N GLU A 48 10.37 9.29 24.13
CA GLU A 48 10.11 8.49 22.92
C GLU A 48 8.91 7.54 23.06
N GLU A 49 8.63 6.98 24.23
CA GLU A 49 7.45 6.11 24.40
C GLU A 49 6.14 6.91 24.41
N ILE A 50 6.17 8.16 24.88
CA ILE A 50 5.00 9.05 24.81
C ILE A 50 4.78 9.46 23.36
N ILE A 51 5.85 9.85 22.65
CA ILE A 51 5.80 10.24 21.24
C ILE A 51 5.26 9.09 20.38
N ASP A 52 5.80 7.88 20.54
CA ASP A 52 5.34 6.68 19.81
C ASP A 52 3.86 6.41 20.08
N ALA A 53 3.45 6.35 21.36
CA ALA A 53 2.05 6.14 21.73
C ALA A 53 1.12 7.23 21.16
N ALA A 54 1.59 8.49 21.12
CA ALA A 54 0.85 9.61 20.59
C ALA A 54 0.68 9.52 19.07
N ILE A 55 1.74 9.21 18.32
CA ILE A 55 1.69 9.03 16.86
C ILE A 55 0.84 7.80 16.49
N TRP A 56 0.95 6.72 17.25
CA TRP A 56 0.09 5.54 17.08
C TRP A 56 -1.39 5.89 17.29
N THR A 57 -1.69 6.70 18.31
CA THR A 57 -3.04 7.20 18.56
C THR A 57 -3.53 8.08 17.41
N LEU A 58 -2.72 9.03 16.94
CA LEU A 58 -3.05 9.86 15.78
C LEU A 58 -3.25 9.03 14.51
N SER A 59 -2.54 7.92 14.34
CA SER A 59 -2.74 7.04 13.18
C SER A 59 -4.15 6.42 13.16
N ARG A 60 -4.80 6.28 14.31
CA ARG A 60 -6.19 5.80 14.41
C ARG A 60 -7.20 6.92 14.25
N ILE A 61 -6.93 8.09 14.83
CA ILE A 61 -7.94 9.14 14.98
C ILE A 61 -7.76 10.31 14.00
N ALA A 62 -6.56 10.60 13.51
CA ALA A 62 -6.31 11.76 12.66
C ALA A 62 -6.56 11.45 11.18
N ASN A 63 -6.76 12.50 10.37
CA ASN A 63 -6.56 12.32 8.92
C ASN A 63 -5.05 12.22 8.68
N PRO A 64 -4.57 11.38 7.74
CA PRO A 64 -3.14 11.28 7.46
C PRO A 64 -2.45 12.62 7.17
N LYS A 65 -3.17 13.57 6.55
CA LYS A 65 -2.69 14.93 6.27
C LYS A 65 -2.37 15.73 7.53
N ASP A 66 -3.03 15.45 8.64
CA ASP A 66 -2.81 16.13 9.92
C ASP A 66 -1.43 15.79 10.51
N LEU A 67 -0.79 14.71 10.05
CA LEU A 67 0.55 14.30 10.47
C LEU A 67 1.68 15.04 9.74
N LEU A 68 1.40 15.64 8.58
CA LEU A 68 2.43 16.29 7.74
C LEU A 68 3.25 17.38 8.46
N PRO A 69 2.68 18.21 9.35
CA PRO A 69 3.47 19.19 10.09
C PRO A 69 4.60 18.56 10.93
N LEU A 70 4.39 17.34 11.45
CA LEU A 70 5.38 16.65 12.29
C LEU A 70 6.62 16.20 11.50
N LEU A 71 6.54 16.07 10.18
CA LEU A 71 7.68 15.80 9.30
C LEU A 71 8.75 16.91 9.32
N LYS A 72 8.38 18.12 9.78
CA LYS A 72 9.31 19.26 9.93
C LYS A 72 10.03 19.27 11.28
N SER A 73 9.75 18.30 12.15
CA SER A 73 10.39 18.23 13.46
C SER A 73 11.91 18.06 13.33
N PRO A 74 12.72 18.78 14.14
CA PRO A 74 14.15 18.52 14.21
C PRO A 74 14.46 17.16 14.85
N ASN A 75 13.54 16.61 15.63
CA ASN A 75 13.67 15.30 16.25
C ASN A 75 13.48 14.20 15.19
N SER A 76 14.55 13.42 14.96
CA SER A 76 14.52 12.33 13.97
C SER A 76 13.57 11.20 14.38
N PHE A 77 13.40 10.94 15.68
CA PHE A 77 12.44 9.95 16.17
C PHE A 77 11.01 10.32 15.78
N ILE A 78 10.62 11.59 15.92
CA ILE A 78 9.30 12.08 15.47
C ILE A 78 9.14 11.87 13.96
N LYS A 79 10.13 12.28 13.15
CA LYS A 79 10.08 12.10 11.69
C LYS A 79 9.91 10.62 11.32
N LEU A 80 10.69 9.73 11.93
CA LEU A 80 10.69 8.29 11.69
C LEU A 80 9.29 7.71 11.91
N ASN A 81 8.73 7.94 13.09
CA ASN A 81 7.41 7.44 13.48
C ASN A 81 6.29 7.97 12.57
N VAL A 82 6.37 9.24 12.15
CA VAL A 82 5.38 9.82 11.24
C VAL A 82 5.47 9.20 9.84
N ILE A 83 6.69 9.00 9.31
CA ILE A 83 6.90 8.36 8.01
C ILE A 83 6.38 6.92 8.05
N GLU A 84 6.66 6.18 9.12
CA GLU A 84 6.13 4.84 9.32
C GLU A 84 4.60 4.81 9.37
N ALA A 85 4.00 5.71 10.17
CA ALA A 85 2.56 5.83 10.30
C ALA A 85 1.88 6.05 8.93
N LEU A 86 2.38 6.99 8.13
CA LEU A 86 1.86 7.25 6.77
C LEU A 86 1.96 6.01 5.87
N GLY A 87 3.06 5.26 5.96
CA GLY A 87 3.24 4.00 5.24
C GLY A 87 2.25 2.91 5.68
N ARG A 88 2.06 2.74 6.99
CA ARG A 88 1.10 1.77 7.56
C ARG A 88 -0.35 2.09 7.18
N LEU A 89 -0.69 3.37 7.15
CA LEU A 89 -2.00 3.86 6.74
C LEU A 89 -2.23 3.75 5.22
N LYS A 90 -1.17 3.48 4.43
CA LYS A 90 -1.22 3.48 2.96
C LYS A 90 -1.83 4.77 2.43
N ALA A 91 -1.36 5.90 2.95
CA ALA A 91 -1.79 7.22 2.51
C ALA A 91 -1.14 7.57 1.17
N ASP A 92 -1.41 6.78 0.13
CA ASP A 92 -0.72 6.78 -1.17
C ASP A 92 -0.55 8.19 -1.76
N GLU A 93 -1.56 9.06 -1.59
CA GLU A 93 -1.56 10.44 -2.07
C GLU A 93 -0.53 11.34 -1.38
N LEU A 94 -0.04 10.95 -0.19
CA LEU A 94 0.95 11.68 0.61
C LEU A 94 2.37 11.20 0.38
N ALA A 95 2.60 10.18 -0.46
CA ALA A 95 3.94 9.68 -0.70
C ALA A 95 4.88 10.76 -1.23
N ILE A 96 4.36 11.70 -2.04
CA ILE A 96 5.09 12.86 -2.53
C ILE A 96 5.71 13.69 -1.41
N ASN A 97 5.06 13.78 -0.25
CA ASN A 97 5.52 14.56 0.89
C ASN A 97 6.72 13.93 1.62
N ILE A 98 6.92 12.62 1.48
CA ILE A 98 8.00 11.91 2.17
C ILE A 98 9.17 11.51 1.26
N ARG A 99 9.05 11.62 -0.08
CA ARG A 99 10.13 11.21 -1.02
C ARG A 99 11.49 11.83 -0.75
N GLN A 100 11.53 13.05 -0.21
CA GLN A 100 12.78 13.73 0.10
C GLN A 100 13.59 13.02 1.19
N PHE A 101 12.93 12.28 2.09
CA PHE A 101 13.57 11.56 3.19
C PHE A 101 14.34 10.31 2.74
N LEU A 102 14.19 9.88 1.47
CA LEU A 102 15.08 8.90 0.85
C LEU A 102 16.53 9.40 0.74
N HIS A 103 16.78 10.69 0.95
CA HIS A 103 18.11 11.30 0.95
C HIS A 103 18.50 11.85 2.33
N ASP A 104 17.76 11.49 3.39
CA ASP A 104 18.08 11.97 4.75
C ASP A 104 19.45 11.46 5.20
N LYS A 105 20.16 12.27 6.00
CA LYS A 105 21.46 11.91 6.57
C LYS A 105 21.37 10.69 7.48
N ASN A 106 20.24 10.52 8.17
CA ASN A 106 20.02 9.37 9.05
C ASN A 106 19.60 8.13 8.22
N PRO A 107 20.36 7.03 8.25
CA PRO A 107 20.02 5.79 7.55
C PRO A 107 18.66 5.21 7.97
N GLU A 108 18.27 5.31 9.24
CA GLU A 108 16.96 4.82 9.71
C GLU A 108 15.81 5.57 9.02
N ILE A 109 15.95 6.89 8.83
CA ILE A 109 14.98 7.70 8.10
C ILE A 109 14.92 7.27 6.63
N ARG A 110 16.07 7.02 5.98
CA ARG A 110 16.07 6.53 4.59
C ARG A 110 15.41 5.16 4.49
N SER A 111 15.72 4.26 5.43
CA SER A 111 15.22 2.89 5.51
C SER A 111 13.70 2.87 5.65
N ILE A 112 13.16 3.57 6.66
CA ILE A 112 11.73 3.63 6.90
C ILE A 112 11.00 4.33 5.75
N THR A 113 11.62 5.34 5.13
CA THR A 113 11.02 6.03 3.98
C THR A 113 10.90 5.09 2.78
N ALA A 114 11.92 4.29 2.49
CA ALA A 114 11.86 3.30 1.41
C ALA A 114 10.73 2.28 1.67
N TRP A 115 10.63 1.77 2.89
CA TRP A 115 9.56 0.87 3.29
C TRP A 115 8.17 1.51 3.15
N SER A 116 7.98 2.74 3.66
CA SER A 116 6.70 3.44 3.57
C SER A 116 6.29 3.74 2.14
N ILE A 117 7.22 4.18 1.29
CA ILE A 117 7.00 4.41 -0.15
C ILE A 117 6.57 3.12 -0.87
N GLY A 118 7.16 1.97 -0.51
CA GLY A 118 6.74 0.67 -1.00
C GLY A 118 5.31 0.31 -0.58
N LYS A 119 4.94 0.55 0.69
CA LYS A 119 3.56 0.34 1.19
C LYS A 119 2.55 1.22 0.48
N MET A 120 2.95 2.47 0.19
CA MET A 120 2.15 3.50 -0.46
C MET A 120 2.12 3.38 -2.00
N LYS A 121 2.78 2.34 -2.54
CA LYS A 121 2.89 2.05 -3.99
C LYS A 121 3.30 3.26 -4.82
N ASP A 122 4.26 4.03 -4.32
CA ASP A 122 4.67 5.26 -4.98
C ASP A 122 5.62 5.01 -6.16
N TYR A 123 5.02 4.83 -7.33
CA TYR A 123 5.71 4.64 -8.60
C TYR A 123 6.66 5.79 -8.99
N GLY A 124 6.43 6.99 -8.46
CA GLY A 124 7.26 8.17 -8.73
C GLY A 124 8.63 8.14 -8.03
N SER A 125 8.78 7.28 -7.02
CA SER A 125 10.07 7.06 -6.32
C SER A 125 10.91 5.93 -6.91
N TYR A 126 10.44 5.29 -7.98
CA TYR A 126 11.10 4.14 -8.60
C TYR A 126 12.60 4.32 -8.82
N ASN A 127 13.01 5.39 -9.53
CA ASN A 127 14.42 5.64 -9.82
C ASN A 127 15.24 5.93 -8.55
N LYS A 128 14.63 6.52 -7.52
CA LYS A 128 15.30 6.77 -6.24
C LYS A 128 15.53 5.47 -5.47
N LEU A 129 14.55 4.56 -5.46
CA LEU A 129 14.71 3.24 -4.87
C LEU A 129 15.83 2.44 -5.57
N ILE A 130 15.88 2.46 -6.91
CA ILE A 130 16.99 1.87 -7.68
C ILE A 130 18.34 2.45 -7.24
N ASN A 131 18.44 3.78 -7.06
CA ASN A 131 19.66 4.41 -6.61
C ASN A 131 20.08 3.98 -5.20
N LEU A 132 19.12 3.85 -4.26
CA LEU A 132 19.41 3.35 -2.91
C LEU A 132 19.97 1.94 -2.94
N ILE A 133 19.37 1.03 -3.71
CA ILE A 133 19.85 -0.37 -3.84
C ILE A 133 21.28 -0.43 -4.39
N LYS A 134 21.64 0.48 -5.29
CA LYS A 134 22.99 0.52 -5.88
C LYS A 134 24.03 1.09 -4.93
N ASN A 135 23.69 2.18 -4.24
CA ASN A 135 24.68 3.11 -3.73
C ASN A 135 24.57 3.40 -2.23
N ASP A 136 23.49 2.99 -1.56
CA ASP A 136 23.36 3.27 -0.13
C ASP A 136 24.35 2.43 0.69
N PRO A 137 25.16 3.03 1.57
CA PRO A 137 26.10 2.28 2.39
C PRO A 137 25.39 1.36 3.39
N ASP A 138 24.19 1.71 3.83
CA ASP A 138 23.45 0.98 4.84
C ASP A 138 22.68 -0.21 4.23
N SER A 139 22.91 -1.41 4.77
CA SER A 139 22.29 -2.64 4.24
C SER A 139 20.79 -2.67 4.49
N GLU A 140 20.29 -2.11 5.59
CA GLU A 140 18.86 -2.07 5.88
C GLU A 140 18.13 -1.14 4.90
N VAL A 141 18.73 0.00 4.56
CA VAL A 141 18.21 0.91 3.54
C VAL A 141 18.13 0.21 2.18
N ARG A 142 19.21 -0.46 1.75
CA ARG A 142 19.21 -1.24 0.50
C ARG A 142 18.13 -2.33 0.53
N ASN A 143 18.01 -3.04 1.65
CA ASN A 143 17.04 -4.11 1.84
C ASN A 143 15.58 -3.63 1.70
N ASN A 144 15.23 -2.56 2.40
CA ASN A 144 13.89 -1.97 2.32
C ASN A 144 13.61 -1.37 0.95
N ALA A 145 14.63 -0.86 0.25
CA ALA A 145 14.48 -0.41 -1.13
C ALA A 145 14.20 -1.56 -2.11
N VAL A 146 14.86 -2.72 -1.96
CA VAL A 146 14.55 -3.95 -2.73
C VAL A 146 13.10 -4.37 -2.48
N TRP A 147 12.71 -4.46 -1.21
CA TRP A 147 11.34 -4.83 -0.83
C TRP A 147 10.31 -3.86 -1.43
N ALA A 148 10.60 -2.56 -1.41
CA ALA A 148 9.74 -1.53 -1.98
C ALA A 148 9.58 -1.70 -3.50
N LEU A 149 10.66 -2.00 -4.24
CA LEU A 149 10.56 -2.32 -5.67
C LEU A 149 9.65 -3.53 -5.93
N GLY A 150 9.74 -4.57 -5.09
CA GLY A 150 8.81 -5.70 -5.17
C GLY A 150 7.35 -5.30 -4.98
N LYS A 151 7.06 -4.32 -4.12
CA LYS A 151 5.69 -3.77 -3.97
C LYS A 151 5.25 -2.90 -5.14
N LEU A 152 6.17 -2.18 -5.76
CA LEU A 152 5.87 -1.44 -6.99
C LEU A 152 5.61 -2.40 -8.16
N ASN A 153 6.21 -3.59 -8.15
CA ASN A 153 5.96 -4.63 -9.13
C ASN A 153 6.07 -4.12 -10.58
N LYS A 154 7.21 -3.49 -10.91
CA LYS A 154 7.52 -3.09 -12.28
C LYS A 154 8.36 -4.18 -12.94
N LYS A 155 7.93 -4.66 -14.11
CA LYS A 155 8.63 -5.73 -14.84
C LYS A 155 10.07 -5.34 -15.16
N GLU A 156 10.31 -4.06 -15.45
CA GLU A 156 11.62 -3.50 -15.78
C GLU A 156 12.60 -3.54 -14.58
N SER A 157 12.13 -3.84 -13.37
CA SER A 157 13.01 -4.06 -12.21
C SER A 157 13.76 -5.39 -12.29
N ILE A 158 13.25 -6.37 -13.03
CA ILE A 158 13.81 -7.73 -13.04
C ILE A 158 15.27 -7.72 -13.50
N ASP A 159 15.56 -7.06 -14.62
CA ASP A 159 16.91 -7.05 -15.20
C ASP A 159 17.89 -6.35 -14.26
N PHE A 160 17.50 -5.20 -13.72
CA PHE A 160 18.29 -4.50 -12.71
C PHE A 160 18.58 -5.36 -11.47
N LEU A 161 17.56 -6.08 -10.96
CA LEU A 161 17.71 -6.94 -9.79
C LEU A 161 18.59 -8.15 -10.09
N LYS A 162 18.53 -8.72 -11.30
CA LYS A 162 19.42 -9.80 -11.76
C LYS A 162 20.88 -9.34 -11.81
N ASP A 163 21.13 -8.13 -12.29
CA ASP A 163 22.47 -7.53 -12.26
C ASP A 163 22.94 -7.30 -10.81
N ARG A 164 22.04 -6.83 -9.93
CA ARG A 164 22.38 -6.60 -8.53
C ARG A 164 22.74 -7.89 -7.78
N LEU A 165 22.13 -9.03 -8.12
CA LEU A 165 22.50 -10.34 -7.53
C LEU A 165 23.97 -10.69 -7.70
N GLN A 166 24.63 -10.20 -8.76
CA GLN A 166 26.03 -10.51 -9.03
C GLN A 166 27.01 -9.64 -8.23
N SER A 167 26.53 -8.53 -7.66
CA SER A 167 27.36 -7.50 -7.02
C SER A 167 27.01 -7.21 -5.57
N GLU A 168 25.93 -7.79 -5.04
CA GLU A 168 25.56 -7.70 -3.63
C GLU A 168 26.22 -8.83 -2.84
N SER A 169 26.75 -8.50 -1.67
CA SER A 169 27.42 -9.44 -0.77
C SER A 169 26.58 -9.80 0.45
N ASP A 170 25.61 -8.96 0.81
CA ASP A 170 24.73 -9.21 1.94
C ASP A 170 23.71 -10.33 1.64
N GLU A 171 23.77 -11.42 2.40
CA GLU A 171 22.94 -12.61 2.18
C GLU A 171 21.44 -12.34 2.33
N ILE A 172 21.05 -11.46 3.26
CA ILE A 172 19.64 -11.11 3.50
C ILE A 172 19.12 -10.33 2.29
N ILE A 173 19.91 -9.39 1.78
CA ILE A 173 19.54 -8.62 0.58
C ILE A 173 19.48 -9.56 -0.63
N LEU A 174 20.45 -10.47 -0.81
CA LEU A 174 20.44 -11.44 -1.89
C LEU A 174 19.18 -12.33 -1.86
N TYR A 175 18.77 -12.80 -0.69
CA TYR A 175 17.51 -13.54 -0.52
C TYR A 175 16.31 -12.68 -0.94
N ASN A 176 16.22 -11.44 -0.46
CA ASN A 176 15.11 -10.54 -0.77
C ASN A 176 15.08 -10.11 -2.25
N ILE A 177 16.23 -10.00 -2.92
CA ILE A 177 16.31 -9.77 -4.36
C ILE A 177 15.72 -10.96 -5.12
N ARG A 178 16.08 -12.20 -4.76
CA ARG A 178 15.55 -13.41 -5.42
C ARG A 178 14.03 -13.52 -5.24
N ASP A 179 13.55 -13.35 -4.01
CA ASP A 179 12.11 -13.36 -3.71
C ASP A 179 11.37 -12.26 -4.48
N THR A 180 11.95 -11.05 -4.53
CA THR A 180 11.39 -9.93 -5.28
C THR A 180 11.29 -10.24 -6.77
N ILE A 181 12.35 -10.76 -7.40
CA ILE A 181 12.32 -11.17 -8.82
C ILE A 181 11.21 -12.19 -9.05
N GLN A 182 11.14 -13.24 -8.23
CA GLN A 182 10.13 -14.28 -8.35
C GLN A 182 8.71 -13.73 -8.21
N SER A 183 8.49 -12.82 -7.25
CA SER A 183 7.21 -12.16 -7.01
C SER A 183 6.77 -11.33 -8.23
N ILE A 184 7.70 -10.55 -8.80
CA ILE A 184 7.42 -9.73 -9.99
C ILE A 184 7.15 -10.60 -11.21
N GLU A 185 7.98 -11.61 -11.45
CA GLU A 185 7.80 -12.56 -12.56
C GLU A 185 6.45 -13.27 -12.45
N SER A 186 6.09 -13.77 -11.27
CA SER A 186 4.81 -14.45 -11.03
C SER A 186 3.61 -13.53 -11.29
N ALA A 187 3.67 -12.28 -10.80
CA ALA A 187 2.60 -11.30 -11.02
C ALA A 187 2.41 -10.99 -12.51
N HIS A 188 3.50 -10.88 -13.29
CA HIS A 188 3.43 -10.57 -14.72
C HIS A 188 3.27 -11.79 -15.63
N GLN A 189 3.49 -13.01 -15.15
CA GLN A 189 3.11 -14.23 -15.87
C GLN A 189 1.59 -14.49 -15.79
N LEU A 190 0.95 -14.06 -14.70
CA LEU A 190 -0.51 -14.18 -14.50
C LEU A 190 -1.32 -13.14 -15.29
N GLN A 191 -0.79 -11.92 -15.48
CA GLN A 191 -1.46 -10.86 -16.25
C GLN A 191 -1.78 -11.23 -17.71
N PRO A 192 -0.88 -11.85 -18.51
CA PRO A 192 -1.20 -12.31 -19.85
C PRO A 192 -2.33 -13.34 -19.87
N LYS A 193 -2.43 -14.22 -18.86
CA LYS A 193 -3.48 -15.25 -18.78
C LYS A 193 -4.86 -14.67 -18.45
N LEU A 194 -4.93 -13.68 -17.57
CA LEU A 194 -6.18 -12.96 -17.25
C LEU A 194 -6.63 -12.06 -18.41
N ALA A 195 -5.70 -11.30 -19.00
CA ALA A 195 -6.00 -10.43 -20.14
C ALA A 195 -6.40 -11.22 -21.40
N PHE A 196 -5.82 -12.40 -21.65
CA PHE A 196 -6.23 -13.26 -22.76
C PHE A 196 -7.65 -13.82 -22.56
N ASN A 197 -7.99 -14.28 -21.35
CA ASN A 197 -9.34 -14.72 -21.05
C ASN A 197 -10.35 -13.57 -21.09
N ASP A 198 -10.02 -12.39 -20.57
CA ASP A 198 -10.91 -11.22 -20.62
C ASP A 198 -11.07 -10.67 -22.05
N TYR A 199 -10.02 -10.69 -22.88
CA TYR A 199 -10.07 -10.30 -24.30
C TYR A 199 -10.88 -11.29 -25.13
N VAL A 200 -10.73 -12.60 -24.90
CA VAL A 200 -11.57 -13.63 -25.53
C VAL A 200 -13.02 -13.51 -25.07
N CYS A 201 -13.28 -13.30 -23.77
CA CYS A 201 -14.64 -13.05 -23.26
C CYS A 201 -15.24 -11.75 -23.86
N PHE A 202 -14.45 -10.69 -24.05
CA PHE A 202 -14.89 -9.42 -24.67
C PHE A 202 -15.18 -9.56 -26.18
N GLN A 203 -14.32 -10.24 -26.93
CA GLN A 203 -14.57 -10.54 -28.35
C GLN A 203 -15.80 -11.44 -28.52
N GLN A 204 -16.01 -12.40 -27.61
CA GLN A 204 -17.19 -13.25 -27.60
C GLN A 204 -18.46 -12.48 -27.19
N SER A 205 -18.37 -11.52 -26.26
CA SER A 205 -19.51 -10.67 -25.90
C SER A 205 -19.94 -9.75 -27.05
N ILE A 206 -18.99 -9.20 -27.82
CA ILE A 206 -19.28 -8.42 -29.04
C ILE A 206 -19.96 -9.30 -30.11
N LYS A 207 -19.55 -10.56 -30.26
CA LYS A 207 -20.25 -11.52 -31.14
C LYS A 207 -21.67 -11.82 -30.65
N CYS A 208 -21.89 -11.97 -29.34
CA CYS A 208 -23.23 -12.13 -28.77
C CYS A 208 -24.14 -10.92 -28.99
N GLU A 209 -23.63 -9.68 -28.88
CA GLU A 209 -24.40 -8.47 -29.19
C GLU A 209 -24.84 -8.38 -30.66
N LYS A 210 -23.99 -8.82 -31.60
CA LYS A 210 -24.35 -8.91 -33.02
C LYS A 210 -25.42 -9.97 -33.29
N ILE A 211 -25.29 -11.16 -32.68
CA ILE A 211 -26.27 -12.25 -32.82
C ILE A 211 -27.65 -11.82 -32.28
N ASN A 212 -27.70 -11.08 -31.17
CA ASN A 212 -28.95 -10.55 -30.61
C ASN A 212 -29.66 -9.51 -31.49
N LYS A 213 -28.95 -8.85 -32.40
CA LYS A 213 -29.55 -7.88 -33.35
C LYS A 213 -30.10 -8.52 -34.62
N GLU A 214 -29.63 -9.71 -34.99
CA GLU A 214 -30.01 -10.36 -36.27
C GLU A 214 -30.99 -11.53 -36.14
N ARG A 215 -31.39 -11.93 -34.92
CA ARG A 215 -32.39 -13.00 -34.68
C ARG A 215 -32.13 -14.24 -35.56
N LEU A 216 -30.90 -14.74 -35.50
CA LEU A 216 -30.49 -15.94 -36.23
C LEU A 216 -30.98 -17.19 -35.48
N GLU A 217 -31.83 -17.99 -36.15
CA GLU A 217 -32.23 -19.32 -35.69
C GLU A 217 -31.07 -20.30 -35.90
N PHE A 218 -30.43 -20.73 -34.81
CA PHE A 218 -29.41 -21.77 -34.85
C PHE A 218 -29.97 -23.09 -34.32
N SER A 219 -29.59 -24.21 -34.93
CA SER A 219 -29.90 -25.56 -34.46
C SER A 219 -29.29 -25.84 -33.08
N ASP A 220 -29.99 -26.64 -32.28
CA ASP A 220 -29.76 -26.86 -30.84
C ASP A 220 -28.31 -27.20 -30.42
N GLN A 221 -27.52 -27.81 -31.30
CA GLN A 221 -26.14 -28.19 -31.00
C GLN A 221 -25.18 -26.99 -30.88
N ASN A 222 -25.39 -25.92 -31.65
CA ASN A 222 -24.51 -24.74 -31.61
C ASN A 222 -24.77 -23.87 -30.37
N ILE A 223 -26.01 -23.83 -29.88
CA ILE A 223 -26.41 -23.09 -28.69
C ILE A 223 -25.76 -23.70 -27.43
N SER A 224 -25.73 -25.02 -27.33
CA SER A 224 -25.10 -25.73 -26.21
C SER A 224 -23.60 -25.44 -26.10
N ILE A 225 -22.88 -25.42 -27.22
CA ILE A 225 -21.43 -25.09 -27.25
C ILE A 225 -21.18 -23.65 -26.82
N ILE A 226 -22.00 -22.70 -27.29
CA ILE A 226 -21.87 -21.28 -26.93
C ILE A 226 -22.17 -21.07 -25.44
N ILE A 227 -23.20 -21.72 -24.89
CA ILE A 227 -23.52 -21.68 -23.46
C ILE A 227 -22.40 -22.31 -22.62
N GLN A 228 -21.82 -23.42 -23.08
CA GLN A 228 -20.72 -24.09 -22.38
C GLN A 228 -19.44 -23.23 -22.37
N LEU A 229 -19.14 -22.54 -23.47
CA LEU A 229 -18.03 -21.59 -23.55
C LEU A 229 -18.28 -20.35 -22.67
N ALA A 230 -19.51 -19.83 -22.63
CA ALA A 230 -19.88 -18.67 -21.81
C ALA A 230 -19.85 -18.97 -20.29
N LYS A 231 -20.17 -20.19 -19.87
CA LYS A 231 -20.10 -20.63 -18.46
C LYS A 231 -18.68 -20.59 -17.87
N ASN A 232 -17.64 -20.63 -18.72
CA ASN A 232 -16.25 -20.58 -18.30
C ASN A 232 -15.70 -19.14 -18.13
N CYS A 233 -16.45 -18.10 -18.51
CA CYS A 233 -16.12 -16.71 -18.23
C CYS A 233 -16.73 -16.29 -16.88
N TYR A 234 -15.89 -16.02 -15.86
CA TYR A 234 -16.29 -15.71 -14.47
C TYR A 234 -17.20 -14.46 -14.30
N LYS A 235 -17.54 -13.75 -15.39
CA LYS A 235 -18.47 -12.61 -15.44
C LYS A 235 -19.64 -12.75 -16.42
N ALA A 236 -20.00 -13.94 -16.90
CA ALA A 236 -21.19 -14.13 -17.74
C ALA A 236 -22.53 -14.17 -16.96
N LYS A 237 -22.67 -13.40 -15.87
CA LYS A 237 -23.96 -13.24 -15.15
C LYS A 237 -24.92 -12.25 -15.85
N ILE A 238 -24.50 -11.63 -16.96
CA ILE A 238 -25.29 -10.65 -17.73
C ILE A 238 -25.94 -11.27 -19.00
N CYS A 239 -25.40 -12.36 -19.56
CA CYS A 239 -26.00 -12.99 -20.75
C CYS A 239 -27.14 -13.97 -20.45
N SER A 240 -27.26 -14.50 -19.23
CA SER A 240 -28.22 -15.56 -18.91
C SER A 240 -29.65 -15.09 -18.58
N MET A 241 -29.95 -13.78 -18.60
CA MET A 241 -31.24 -13.27 -18.10
C MET A 241 -32.39 -13.16 -19.12
N ARG A 242 -32.23 -13.52 -20.41
CA ARG A 242 -33.35 -13.41 -21.38
C ARG A 242 -33.47 -14.50 -22.45
N VAL A 243 -32.97 -15.70 -22.21
CA VAL A 243 -33.34 -16.87 -23.04
C VAL A 243 -34.51 -17.58 -22.36
N LYS A 244 -35.75 -17.21 -22.72
CA LYS A 244 -36.91 -18.07 -22.44
C LYS A 244 -36.78 -19.28 -23.36
N ILE A 245 -36.32 -20.40 -22.81
CA ILE A 245 -36.48 -21.70 -23.45
C ILE A 245 -38.00 -21.94 -23.46
N LYS A 246 -38.62 -21.95 -24.65
CA LYS A 246 -39.92 -22.58 -24.82
C LYS A 246 -39.63 -24.08 -24.81
N ASN A 247 -39.95 -24.73 -23.70
CA ASN A 247 -40.11 -26.17 -23.68
C ASN A 247 -41.46 -26.46 -24.37
N ASP A 248 -41.44 -27.29 -25.41
CA ASP A 248 -42.59 -28.11 -25.77
C ASP A 248 -42.65 -29.32 -24.83
#